data_AF-A0A7V0IUH1-F1
#
_entry.id   AF-A0A7V0IUH1-F1
#
_cell.length_a   1.000
_cell.length_b   1.000
_cell.length_c   1.000
_cell.angle_alpha   90.00
_cell.angle_beta   90.00
_cell.angle_gamma   90.00
#
_symmetry.space_group_name_H-M   'P 1'
#
loop_
_entity.id
_entity.type
_entity.pdbx_description
1 polymer ?
#
loop_
_entity_poly.entity_id
_entity_poly.type
_entity_poly.pdbx_seq_one_letter_code
_entity_poly.pdbx_strand_id
1 'polypeptide(L)' 'MGLLTLTKKYPKQRVEKAVGIALFFGKLTCKAMKGILEQGIDEEQPSVEKQNQTKKAVLHENIRGQEYYNK' A
#
# COMPACT_ATOMS: atom_id res chain seq x y z
N MET A 1 -16.77 7.17 14.63
CA MET A 1 -16.78 7.21 13.15
C MET A 1 -15.96 6.03 12.63
N GLY A 2 -16.61 5.03 12.07
CA GLY A 2 -15.98 3.76 11.65
C GLY A 2 -15.78 3.65 10.14
N LEU A 3 -15.04 2.63 9.69
CA LEU A 3 -14.73 2.38 8.28
C LEU A 3 -15.97 2.36 7.38
N LEU A 4 -17.05 1.73 7.86
CA LEU A 4 -18.34 1.63 7.15
C LEU A 4 -18.97 2.99 6.85
N THR A 5 -18.75 3.98 7.71
CA THR A 5 -19.25 5.35 7.49
C THR A 5 -18.45 6.08 6.42
N LEU A 6 -17.14 5.81 6.32
CA LEU A 6 -16.27 6.37 5.27
C LEU A 6 -16.61 5.80 3.91
N THR A 7 -16.88 4.49 3.81
CA THR A 7 -17.29 3.82 2.56
C THR A 7 -18.67 4.24 2.06
N LYS A 8 -19.52 4.78 2.92
CA LYS A 8 -20.81 5.38 2.50
C LYS A 8 -20.66 6.81 2.00
N LYS A 9 -19.69 7.56 2.55
CA LYS A 9 -19.50 8.98 2.24
C LYS A 9 -18.61 9.21 1.01
N TYR A 10 -17.63 8.33 0.79
CA TYR A 10 -16.66 8.43 -0.30
C TYR A 10 -16.79 7.23 -1.24
N PRO A 11 -16.56 7.42 -2.55
CA PRO A 11 -16.60 6.34 -3.52
C PRO A 11 -15.52 5.29 -3.22
N LYS A 12 -15.82 4.02 -3.49
CA LYS A 12 -14.92 2.87 -3.20
C LYS A 12 -13.49 3.10 -3.68
N GLN A 13 -13.32 3.59 -4.90
CA GLN A 13 -12.00 3.83 -5.50
C GLN A 13 -11.10 4.77 -4.68
N ARG A 14 -11.69 5.79 -4.05
CA ARG A 14 -10.97 6.73 -3.18
C ARG A 14 -10.64 6.12 -1.82
N VAL A 15 -11.53 5.27 -1.31
CA VAL A 15 -11.28 4.56 -0.06
C VAL A 15 -10.12 3.58 -0.22
N GLU A 16 -10.06 2.86 -1.33
CA GLU A 16 -8.99 1.89 -1.61
C GLU A 16 -7.61 2.54 -1.71
N LYS A 17 -7.51 3.64 -2.44
CA LYS A 17 -6.30 4.45 -2.52
C LYS A 17 -5.92 5.05 -1.16
N ALA A 18 -6.86 5.59 -0.39
CA ALA A 18 -6.60 6.08 0.97
C ALA A 18 -6.11 4.96 1.92
N VAL A 19 -6.62 3.73 1.78
CA VAL A 19 -6.09 2.55 2.47
C VAL A 19 -4.65 2.27 2.03
N GLY A 20 -4.36 2.31 0.73
CA GLY A 20 -3.00 2.12 0.20
C GLY A 20 -2.00 3.11 0.80
N ILE A 21 -2.38 4.39 0.87
CA ILE A 21 -1.57 5.44 1.49
C ILE A 21 -1.41 5.19 2.99
N ALA A 22 -2.50 4.90 3.70
CA ALA A 22 -2.46 4.60 5.14
C ALA A 22 -1.55 3.40 5.45
N LEU A 23 -1.56 2.38 4.59
CA LEU A 23 -0.73 1.19 4.69
C LEU A 23 0.74 1.49 4.40
N PHE A 24 1.03 2.32 3.39
CA PHE A 24 2.38 2.81 3.08
C PHE A 24 3.00 3.57 4.26
N PHE A 25 2.22 4.43 4.93
CA PHE A 25 2.66 5.15 6.13
C PHE A 25 2.58 4.33 7.42
N GLY A 26 2.12 3.07 7.37
CA GLY A 26 1.98 2.19 8.54
C GLY A 26 0.91 2.63 9.54
N LYS A 27 -0.03 3.50 9.15
CA LYS A 27 -1.08 4.06 10.00
C LYS A 27 -2.47 3.66 9.50
N LEU A 28 -2.80 2.37 9.64
CA LEU A 28 -4.09 1.81 9.22
C LEU A 28 -5.22 2.08 10.24
N THR A 29 -5.54 3.35 10.48
CA THR A 29 -6.61 3.75 11.41
C THR A 29 -7.66 4.59 10.70
N CYS A 30 -8.94 4.46 11.11
CA CYS A 30 -10.03 5.28 10.55
C CYS A 30 -9.76 6.79 10.62
N LYS A 31 -9.04 7.25 11.65
CA LYS A 31 -8.64 8.67 11.80
C LYS A 31 -7.64 9.10 10.72
N ALA A 32 -6.65 8.24 10.40
CA ALA A 32 -5.68 8.50 9.35
C ALA A 32 -6.36 8.49 7.97
N MET A 33 -7.19 7.48 7.69
CA MET A 33 -7.97 7.42 6.45
C MET A 33 -8.88 8.64 6.27
N LYS A 34 -9.53 9.10 7.34
CA LYS A 34 -10.37 10.31 7.32
C LYS A 34 -9.54 11.54 6.93
N GLY A 35 -8.37 11.73 7.56
CA GLY A 35 -7.46 12.83 7.22
C GLY A 35 -7.01 12.79 5.76
N ILE A 36 -6.61 11.62 5.26
CA ILE A 36 -6.18 11.43 3.86
C ILE A 36 -7.32 11.75 2.87
N LEU A 37 -8.54 11.31 3.18
CA LEU A 37 -9.73 11.58 2.36
C LEU A 37 -10.16 13.04 2.42
N GLU A 38 -10.08 13.69 3.58
CA GLU A 38 -10.44 15.11 3.76
C GLU A 38 -9.41 16.04 3.10
N GLN A 39 -8.13 15.67 3.12
CA GLN A 39 -7.05 16.46 2.52
C GLN A 39 -6.91 16.24 1.01
N GLY A 40 -7.63 15.29 0.41
CA GLY A 40 -7.55 15.04 -1.04
C GLY A 40 -6.23 14.42 -1.52
N ILE A 41 -5.39 13.94 -0.61
CA ILE A 41 -4.05 13.36 -0.91
C ILE A 41 -4.18 12.14 -1.86
N ASP A 42 -5.32 11.46 -1.77
CA ASP A 42 -5.79 10.39 -2.66
C ASP A 42 -5.88 10.76 -4.16
N GLU A 43 -6.15 12.03 -4.47
CA GLU A 43 -6.29 12.54 -5.83
C GLU A 43 -4.94 13.03 -6.40
N GLU A 44 -4.08 13.58 -5.54
CA GLU A 44 -2.77 14.11 -5.95
C GLU A 44 -1.68 13.04 -6.06
N GLN A 45 -1.73 11.99 -5.23
CA GLN A 45 -0.71 10.96 -5.34
C GLN A 45 -1.01 10.05 -6.53
N PRO A 46 -0.08 9.94 -7.51
CA PRO A 46 -0.18 8.91 -8.52
C PRO A 46 -0.29 7.58 -7.77
N SER A 47 -1.21 6.75 -8.24
CA SER A 47 -1.45 5.38 -7.80
C SER A 47 -0.19 4.86 -7.13
N VAL A 48 -0.25 4.46 -5.85
CA VAL A 48 0.83 3.70 -5.23
C VAL A 48 0.91 2.44 -6.07
N GLU A 49 1.67 2.52 -7.16
CA GLU A 49 2.02 1.42 -8.01
C GLU A 49 2.50 0.42 -7.00
N LYS A 50 1.75 -0.70 -6.86
CA LYS A 50 2.17 -1.84 -6.08
C LYS A 50 3.63 -1.93 -6.41
N GLN A 51 4.49 -1.59 -5.44
CA GLN A 51 5.91 -1.71 -5.67
C GLN A 51 6.02 -3.19 -5.94
N ASN A 52 6.14 -3.54 -7.22
CA ASN A 52 6.81 -4.74 -7.65
C ASN A 52 8.16 -4.48 -7.02
N GLN A 53 8.27 -4.90 -5.76
CA GLN A 53 9.50 -5.31 -5.17
C GLN A 53 9.87 -6.47 -6.09
N THR A 54 10.44 -6.13 -7.25
CA THR A 54 11.37 -6.96 -7.96
C THR A 54 12.33 -7.31 -6.86
N LYS A 55 12.10 -8.48 -6.25
CA LYS A 55 12.87 -8.95 -5.12
C LYS A 55 14.28 -8.89 -5.63
N LYS A 56 15.04 -7.86 -5.23
CA LYS A 56 16.42 -7.75 -5.62
C LYS A 56 17.01 -9.05 -5.12
N ALA A 57 17.41 -9.92 -6.05
CA ALA A 57 18.08 -11.15 -5.69
C ALA A 57 19.22 -10.72 -4.78
N VAL A 58 19.18 -11.15 -3.52
CA VAL A 58 20.19 -10.78 -2.55
C VAL A 58 21.45 -11.50 -3.01
N LEU A 59 22.30 -10.78 -3.73
CA LEU A 59 23.59 -11.27 -4.20
C LEU A 59 24.54 -11.22 -3.00
N HIS A 60 24.55 -12.32 -2.24
CA HIS A 60 25.50 -12.54 -1.16
C HIS A 60 26.29 -13.80 -1.47
N GLU A 61 27.57 -13.82 -1.11
CA GLU A 61 28.50 -14.92 -1.41
C GLU A 61 28.01 -16.30 -0.91
N ASN A 62 27.22 -16.30 0.16
CA ASN A 62 26.65 -17.50 0.78
C ASN A 62 25.22 -17.84 0.33
N ILE A 63 24.57 -17.03 -0.51
CA ILE A 63 23.22 -17.31 -1.00
C ILE A 63 23.36 -18.04 -2.33
N ARG A 64 23.15 -19.35 -2.29
CA ARG A 64 23.19 -20.21 -3.49
C ARG A 64 21.86 -20.07 -4.24
N GLY A 65 21.95 -19.75 -5.52
CA GLY A 65 20.80 -19.52 -6.39
C GLY A 65 20.00 -20.79 -6.69
N GLN A 66 18.89 -20.60 -7.41
CA GLN A 66 17.97 -21.68 -7.82
C GLN A 66 18.68 -22.82 -8.56
N GLU A 67 19.74 -22.51 -9.30
CA GLU A 67 20.63 -23.45 -9.99
C GLU A 67 21.26 -24.51 -9.06
N TYR A 68 21.44 -24.20 -7.77
CA TYR A 68 22.07 -25.14 -6.82
C TYR A 68 21.13 -26.28 -6.38
N TYR A 69 19.82 -26.03 -6.36
CA TYR A 69 18.83 -26.97 -5.81
C TYR A 69 18.08 -27.77 -6.89
N ASN A 70 18.32 -27.48 -8.16
CA ASN A 70 17.56 -28.06 -9.27
C ASN A 70 18.28 -29.26 -9.93
N LYS A 71 18.87 -30.14 -9.12
CA LYS A 71 19.54 -31.37 -9.58
C LYS A 71 18.67 -32.60 -9.34
#